data_AF-A0A820MX45-F1
#
_entry.id   AF-A0A820MX45-F1
#
_cell.length_a   1.000
_cell.length_b   1.000
_cell.length_c   1.000
_cell.angle_alpha   90.00
_cell.angle_beta   90.00
_cell.angle_gamma   90.00
#
_symmetry.space_group_name_H-M   'P 1'
#
loop_
_entity.id
_entity.type
_entity.pdbx_description
1 polymer ?
#
loop_
_entity_poly.entity_id
_entity_poly.type
_entity_poly.pdbx_seq_one_letter_code
_entity_poly.pdbx_strand_id
1 'polypeptide(L)'
;MAQNANFNGVPVAYCLMSTGNKYNLELFYSVMRDHNDLQETQVVMVDKDSTNIDILQHYFDKARILLCVFYVLKYLKLRVHGLKIPLPNRMNIMKNIRRLLYDNNQMSAIYLKEIKTESEETDFYQYFELNWLSCCEM
;
A
#
# COMPACT_ATOMS: atom_id res chain seq x y z
N MET A 1 -0.48 -5.95 -13.85
CA MET A 1 -1.70 -5.54 -14.58
C MET A 1 -1.59 -4.04 -14.80
N ALA A 2 -1.89 -3.56 -16.01
CA ALA A 2 -2.08 -2.12 -16.25
C ALA A 2 -3.56 -1.87 -16.55
N GLN A 3 -4.03 -0.68 -16.21
CA GLN A 3 -5.40 -0.24 -16.47
C GLN A 3 -5.34 1.02 -17.33
N ASN A 4 -6.14 1.06 -18.40
CA ASN A 4 -6.25 2.26 -19.23
C ASN A 4 -7.32 3.23 -18.70
N ALA A 5 -7.47 4.39 -19.35
CA ALA A 5 -8.44 5.42 -18.98
C ALA A 5 -9.92 4.95 -19.01
N ASN A 6 -10.21 3.83 -19.68
CA ASN A 6 -11.55 3.22 -19.73
C ASN A 6 -11.75 2.15 -18.64
N PHE A 7 -10.88 2.10 -17.63
CA PHE A 7 -10.86 1.13 -16.54
C PHE A 7 -10.68 -0.34 -16.97
N ASN A 8 -10.26 -0.58 -18.21
CA ASN A 8 -9.97 -1.92 -18.68
C ASN A 8 -8.58 -2.35 -18.22
N GLY A 9 -8.55 -3.34 -17.33
CA GLY A 9 -7.33 -3.92 -16.77
C GLY A 9 -6.86 -5.12 -17.57
N VAL A 10 -5.59 -5.16 -17.96
CA VAL A 10 -4.96 -6.31 -18.61
C VAL A 10 -3.61 -6.66 -17.99
N PRO A 11 -3.24 -7.94 -17.91
CA PRO A 11 -1.85 -8.31 -17.66
C PRO A 11 -0.97 -7.80 -18.80
N VAL A 12 0.05 -7.00 -18.48
CA VAL A 12 0.95 -6.39 -19.49
C VAL A 12 2.28 -7.13 -19.63
N ALA A 13 2.75 -7.75 -18.55
CA ALA A 13 3.99 -8.51 -18.53
C ALA A 13 4.00 -9.47 -17.35
N TYR A 14 4.79 -10.53 -17.49
CA TYR A 14 5.10 -11.49 -16.44
C TYR A 14 6.61 -11.63 -16.34
N CYS A 15 7.12 -11.69 -15.11
CA CYS A 15 8.52 -11.98 -14.86
C CYS A 15 8.60 -13.08 -13.81
N LEU A 16 9.21 -14.20 -14.17
CA LEU A 16 9.53 -15.26 -13.24
C LEU A 16 10.94 -15.00 -12.74
N MET A 17 11.06 -14.70 -11.44
CA MET A 17 12.33 -14.42 -10.80
C MET A 17 12.48 -15.28 -9.55
N SER A 18 13.70 -15.77 -9.32
CA SER A 18 14.03 -16.54 -8.11
C SER A 18 14.01 -15.67 -6.85
N THR A 19 14.34 -14.37 -6.98
CA THR A 19 14.32 -13.38 -5.91
C THR A 19 13.93 -12.01 -6.44
N GLY A 20 13.22 -11.19 -5.64
CA GLY A 20 12.92 -9.78 -5.94
C GLY A 20 14.03 -8.80 -5.56
N ASN A 21 15.30 -9.16 -5.78
CA ASN A 21 16.43 -8.28 -5.50
C ASN A 21 16.51 -7.12 -6.52
N LYS A 22 17.27 -6.07 -6.18
CA LYS A 22 17.42 -4.87 -7.01
C LYS A 22 17.82 -5.17 -8.46
N TYR A 23 18.83 -6.02 -8.65
CA TYR A 23 19.33 -6.38 -9.98
C TYR A 23 18.24 -7.02 -10.87
N ASN A 24 17.49 -7.97 -10.32
CA ASN A 24 16.41 -8.65 -11.06
C ASN A 24 15.26 -7.69 -11.40
N LEU A 25 14.95 -6.76 -10.50
CA LEU A 25 13.91 -5.75 -10.75
C LEU A 25 14.36 -4.73 -11.81
N GLU A 26 15.61 -4.25 -11.76
CA GLU A 26 16.16 -3.37 -12.78
C GLU A 26 16.13 -4.02 -14.16
N LEU A 27 16.52 -5.30 -14.26
CA LEU A 27 16.43 -6.05 -15.52
C LEU A 27 15.00 -6.16 -16.04
N PHE A 28 14.03 -6.40 -15.15
CA PHE A 28 12.62 -6.45 -15.55
C PHE A 28 12.14 -5.08 -16.07
N TYR A 29 12.43 -4.01 -15.35
CA TYR A 29 11.97 -2.68 -15.74
C TYR A 29 12.71 -2.12 -16.96
N SER A 30 13.97 -2.51 -17.20
CA SER A 30 14.66 -2.16 -18.45
C SER A 30 13.97 -2.77 -19.65
N VAL A 31 13.64 -4.07 -19.60
CA VAL A 31 12.91 -4.73 -20.68
C VAL A 31 11.52 -4.12 -20.87
N MET A 32 10.83 -3.77 -19.78
CA MET A 32 9.55 -3.07 -19.85
C MET A 32 9.67 -1.71 -20.55
N ARG A 33 10.68 -0.91 -20.21
CA ARG A 33 10.95 0.39 -20.83
C ARG A 33 11.29 0.27 -22.31
N ASP A 34 12.05 -0.76 -22.70
CA ASP A 34 12.44 -0.98 -24.10
C ASP A 34 11.25 -1.30 -25.01
N HIS A 35 10.16 -1.85 -24.44
CA HIS A 35 8.99 -2.30 -25.20
C HIS A 35 7.72 -1.48 -24.94
N ASN A 36 7.74 -0.55 -23.98
CA ASN A 36 6.57 0.24 -23.60
C ASN A 36 6.98 1.66 -23.26
N ASP A 37 6.13 2.63 -23.59
CA ASP A 37 6.29 3.99 -23.10
C ASP A 37 5.80 4.11 -21.65
N LEU A 38 6.74 4.00 -20.71
CA LEU A 38 6.43 4.10 -19.29
C LEU A 38 6.09 5.54 -18.87
N GLN A 39 6.41 6.55 -19.68
CA GLN A 39 6.21 7.97 -19.36
C GLN A 39 4.74 8.37 -19.30
N GLU A 40 3.87 7.64 -19.99
CA GLU A 40 2.42 7.84 -19.95
C GLU A 40 1.79 7.30 -18.65
N THR A 41 2.54 6.52 -17.87
CA THR A 41 2.06 5.94 -16.61
C THR A 41 1.81 7.04 -15.58
N GLN A 42 0.55 7.21 -15.15
CA GLN A 42 0.19 8.22 -14.16
C GLN A 42 0.37 7.72 -12.72
N VAL A 43 0.12 6.42 -12.48
CA VAL A 43 0.14 5.82 -11.14
C VAL A 43 0.71 4.41 -11.21
N VAL A 44 1.60 4.09 -10.28
CA VAL A 44 2.11 2.74 -10.03
C VAL A 44 1.69 2.30 -8.64
N MET A 45 0.88 1.24 -8.55
CA MET A 45 0.49 0.65 -7.26
C MET A 45 1.36 -0.56 -6.92
N VAL A 46 1.99 -0.55 -5.74
CA VAL A 46 2.88 -1.64 -5.28
C VAL A 46 2.45 -2.23 -3.94
N ASP A 47 2.77 -3.49 -3.71
CA ASP A 47 2.36 -4.29 -2.54
C ASP A 47 2.69 -3.61 -1.18
N LYS A 48 3.95 -3.63 -0.78
CA LYS A 48 4.41 -3.19 0.55
C LYS A 48 5.89 -2.83 0.53
N ASP A 49 6.66 -3.50 -0.32
CA ASP A 49 8.10 -3.40 -0.28
C ASP A 49 8.59 -2.10 -0.94
N SER A 50 8.83 -1.09 -0.11
CA SER A 50 9.47 0.17 -0.51
C SER A 50 10.98 0.04 -0.69
N THR A 51 11.58 -1.13 -0.42
CA THR A 51 13.04 -1.38 -0.59
C THR A 51 13.50 -1.04 -2.00
N ASN A 52 12.60 -1.08 -2.99
CA ASN A 52 12.88 -0.81 -4.38
C ASN A 52 12.09 0.39 -4.94
N ILE A 53 11.63 1.29 -4.07
CA ILE A 53 10.90 2.49 -4.51
C ILE A 53 11.77 3.37 -5.42
N ASP A 54 13.08 3.44 -5.14
CA ASP A 54 14.03 4.19 -5.95
C ASP A 54 14.13 3.64 -7.38
N ILE A 55 14.00 2.31 -7.55
CA ILE A 55 13.99 1.67 -8.87
C ILE A 55 12.73 2.11 -9.62
N LEU A 56 11.58 2.05 -8.96
CA LEU A 56 10.32 2.50 -9.55
C LEU A 56 10.36 3.97 -9.95
N GLN A 57 10.93 4.84 -9.10
CA GLN A 57 11.12 6.26 -9.42
C GLN A 57 12.06 6.48 -10.60
N HIS A 58 13.08 5.64 -10.77
CA HIS A 58 13.95 5.71 -11.95
C HIS A 58 13.20 5.34 -13.24
N TYR A 59 12.34 4.31 -13.23
CA TYR A 59 11.65 3.83 -14.43
C TYR A 59 10.33 4.53 -14.74
N PHE A 60 9.64 5.01 -13.71
CA PHE A 60 8.35 5.69 -13.76
C PHE A 60 8.46 7.06 -13.08
N ASP A 61 9.42 7.86 -13.54
CA ASP A 61 9.78 9.17 -12.98
C ASP A 61 8.65 10.20 -12.95
N LYS A 62 7.67 10.07 -13.84
CA LYS A 62 6.45 10.90 -13.86
C LYS A 62 5.26 10.31 -13.11
N ALA A 63 5.33 9.03 -12.72
CA ALA A 63 4.21 8.36 -12.09
C ALA A 63 4.20 8.61 -10.58
N ARG A 64 3.01 8.69 -10.01
CA ARG A 64 2.82 8.61 -8.56
C ARG A 64 2.93 7.16 -8.11
N ILE A 65 3.84 6.88 -7.19
CA ILE A 65 4.01 5.53 -6.63
C ILE A 65 3.20 5.44 -5.36
N LEU A 66 2.22 4.53 -5.33
CA LEU A 66 1.30 4.33 -4.23
C LEU A 66 1.40 2.91 -3.68
N LEU A 67 1.20 2.76 -2.38
CA LEU A 67 0.97 1.44 -1.79
C LEU A 67 -0.42 0.93 -2.18
N CYS A 68 -0.50 -0.36 -2.46
CA CYS A 68 -1.72 -1.02 -2.82
C CYS A 68 -2.59 -1.21 -1.56
N VAL A 69 -3.74 -0.54 -1.53
CA VAL A 69 -4.70 -0.60 -0.41
C VAL A 69 -5.06 -2.03 -0.02
N PHE A 70 -5.14 -2.95 -0.99
CA PHE A 70 -5.38 -4.37 -0.71
C PHE A 70 -4.30 -5.00 0.17
N TYR A 71 -3.03 -4.77 -0.17
CA TYR A 71 -1.89 -5.31 0.59
C TYR A 71 -1.75 -4.62 1.95
N VAL A 72 -1.96 -3.30 2.01
CA VAL A 72 -2.05 -2.54 3.26
C VAL A 72 -3.08 -3.15 4.21
N LEU A 73 -4.33 -3.31 3.74
CA LEU A 73 -5.41 -3.90 4.53
C LEU A 73 -5.12 -5.33 4.96
N LYS A 74 -4.53 -6.14 4.06
CA LYS A 74 -4.13 -7.52 4.38
C LYS A 74 -3.10 -7.55 5.50
N TYR A 75 -2.09 -6.67 5.44
CA TYR A 75 -1.04 -6.61 6.44
C TYR A 75 -1.54 -6.08 7.79
N LEU A 76 -2.33 -5.01 7.78
CA LEU A 76 -2.98 -4.47 8.97
C LEU A 76 -3.87 -5.51 9.63
N LYS A 77 -4.64 -6.28 8.86
CA LYS A 77 -5.46 -7.38 9.38
C LYS A 77 -4.62 -8.42 10.12
N LEU A 78 -3.46 -8.81 9.59
CA LEU A 78 -2.55 -9.74 10.26
C LEU A 78 -1.97 -9.15 11.55
N ARG A 79 -1.58 -7.87 11.54
CA ARG A 79 -1.07 -7.17 12.73
C ARG A 79 -2.13 -7.08 13.82
N VAL A 80 -3.34 -6.66 13.47
CA VAL A 80 -4.49 -6.56 14.40
C VAL A 80 -4.87 -7.93 14.94
N HIS A 81 -4.86 -8.98 14.12
CA HIS A 81 -5.14 -10.34 14.58
C HIS A 81 -4.14 -10.81 15.64
N GLY A 82 -2.87 -10.42 15.53
CA GLY A 82 -1.81 -10.74 16.49
C GLY A 82 -1.87 -9.97 17.81
N LEU A 83 -2.75 -8.96 17.95
CA LEU A 83 -2.89 -8.20 19.19
C LEU A 83 -3.55 -9.05 20.28
N LYS A 84 -3.00 -8.96 21.49
CA LYS A 84 -3.50 -9.65 22.69
C LYS A 84 -4.59 -8.82 23.39
N ILE A 85 -5.62 -8.45 22.63
CA ILE A 85 -6.78 -7.67 23.10
C ILE A 85 -8.09 -8.37 22.72
N PRO A 86 -9.24 -8.03 23.34
CA PRO A 86 -10.49 -8.71 23.05
C PRO A 86 -10.90 -8.62 21.57
N LEU A 87 -11.63 -9.63 21.09
CA LEU A 87 -12.06 -9.70 19.68
C LEU A 87 -12.88 -8.47 19.24
N PRO A 88 -13.83 -7.93 20.05
CA PRO A 88 -14.56 -6.72 19.66
C PRO A 88 -13.65 -5.53 19.35
N ASN A 89 -12.61 -5.30 20.16
CA ASN A 89 -11.64 -4.23 19.95
C ASN A 89 -10.89 -4.41 18.62
N ARG A 90 -10.41 -5.63 18.32
CA ARG A 90 -9.77 -5.96 17.02
C ARG A 90 -10.70 -5.71 15.84
N MET A 91 -11.98 -6.05 15.98
CA MET A 91 -12.98 -5.79 14.93
C MET A 91 -13.24 -4.30 14.74
N ASN A 92 -13.33 -3.53 15.83
CA ASN A 92 -13.50 -2.07 15.80
C ASN A 92 -12.30 -1.37 15.16
N ILE A 93 -11.06 -1.78 15.49
CA ILE A 93 -9.85 -1.28 14.83
C ILE A 93 -9.94 -1.47 13.31
N MET A 94 -10.21 -2.70 12.84
CA MET A 94 -10.29 -2.97 11.39
C MET A 94 -11.48 -2.29 10.70
N LYS A 95 -12.58 -2.06 11.43
CA LYS A 95 -13.73 -1.29 10.93
C LYS A 95 -13.34 0.17 10.71
N ASN A 96 -12.67 0.78 11.68
CA ASN A 96 -12.25 2.19 11.59
C ASN A 96 -11.10 2.41 10.61
N ILE A 97 -10.17 1.46 10.45
CA ILE A 97 -9.16 1.51 9.38
C ILE A 97 -9.84 1.55 8.00
N ARG A 98 -10.83 0.70 7.76
CA ARG A 98 -11.56 0.72 6.48
C ARG A 98 -12.31 2.03 6.27
N ARG A 99 -12.95 2.57 7.31
CA ARG A 99 -13.64 3.87 7.23
C ARG A 99 -12.66 4.97 6.88
N LEU A 100 -11.51 5.03 7.56
CA LEU A 100 -10.45 6.01 7.31
C LEU A 100 -10.00 6.00 5.85
N LEU A 101 -9.83 4.83 5.23
CA LEU A 101 -9.36 4.71 3.83
C LEU A 101 -10.34 5.24 2.78
N TYR A 102 -11.62 5.34 3.09
CA TYR A 102 -12.66 5.80 2.17
C TYR A 102 -13.32 7.10 2.64
N ASP A 103 -12.81 7.72 3.71
CA ASP A 103 -13.31 8.97 4.23
C ASP A 103 -12.64 10.14 3.49
N ASN A 104 -13.42 11.11 3.06
CA ASN A 104 -12.89 12.36 2.47
C ASN A 104 -12.50 13.36 3.58
N ASN A 105 -11.81 12.90 4.62
CA ASN A 105 -11.36 13.66 5.80
C ASN A 105 -12.42 14.37 6.65
N GLN A 106 -13.68 13.95 6.58
CA GLN A 106 -14.73 14.54 7.41
C GLN A 106 -14.72 13.99 8.84
N MET A 107 -14.33 12.72 8.97
CA MET A 107 -14.44 11.94 10.21
C MET A 107 -13.13 11.25 10.60
N SER A 108 -12.04 11.44 9.83
CA SER A 108 -10.71 10.87 10.09
C SER A 108 -10.26 11.01 11.55
N ALA A 109 -10.43 12.18 12.17
CA ALA A 109 -10.04 12.42 13.56
C ALA A 109 -10.77 11.49 14.56
N ILE A 110 -12.05 11.19 14.30
CA ILE A 110 -12.86 10.30 15.14
C ILE A 110 -12.39 8.86 14.97
N TYR A 111 -12.19 8.41 13.72
CA TYR A 111 -11.70 7.05 13.46
C TYR A 111 -10.31 6.81 14.04
N LEU A 112 -9.40 7.79 13.93
CA LEU A 112 -8.06 7.72 14.49
C LEU A 112 -8.09 7.65 16.03
N LYS A 113 -8.96 8.45 16.67
CA LYS A 113 -9.16 8.40 18.12
C LYS A 113 -9.69 7.04 18.56
N GLU A 114 -10.69 6.50 17.86
CA GLU A 114 -11.24 5.17 18.15
C GLU A 114 -10.19 4.07 17.98
N ILE A 115 -9.39 4.09 16.90
CA ILE A 115 -8.29 3.12 16.72
C ILE A 115 -7.29 3.22 17.87
N LYS A 116 -6.93 4.43 18.30
CA LYS A 116 -6.00 4.65 19.42
C LYS A 116 -6.53 4.07 20.72
N THR A 117 -7.77 4.38 21.08
CA THR A 117 -8.41 3.87 22.30
C THR A 117 -8.55 2.35 22.29
N GLU A 118 -8.99 1.77 21.17
CA GLU A 118 -9.17 0.32 21.04
C GLU A 118 -7.86 -0.47 21.05
N SER A 119 -6.71 0.21 20.88
CA SER A 119 -5.38 -0.39 20.87
C SER A 119 -4.44 0.15 21.96
N GLU A 120 -4.98 0.85 22.97
CA GLU A 120 -4.22 1.59 23.99
C GLU A 120 -3.24 0.72 24.78
N GLU A 121 -3.60 -0.55 25.03
CA GLU A 121 -2.75 -1.53 25.72
C GLU A 121 -1.70 -2.20 24.81
N THR A 122 -1.47 -1.65 23.60
CA THR A 122 -0.58 -2.24 22.60
C THR A 122 0.24 -1.19 21.87
N ASP A 123 1.35 -1.61 21.26
CA ASP A 123 2.16 -0.73 20.39
C ASP A 123 1.56 -0.55 18.99
N PHE A 124 0.33 -1.03 18.76
CA PHE A 124 -0.28 -1.03 17.43
C PHE A 124 -0.46 0.38 16.88
N TYR A 125 -0.94 1.33 17.69
CA TYR A 125 -1.18 2.69 17.20
C TYR A 125 0.12 3.39 16.77
N GLN A 126 1.18 3.24 17.56
CA GLN A 126 2.51 3.78 17.21
C GLN A 126 3.03 3.12 15.93
N TYR A 127 2.90 1.80 15.80
CA TYR A 127 3.24 1.11 14.55
C TYR A 127 2.41 1.63 13.37
N PHE A 128 1.09 1.80 13.57
CA PHE A 128 0.16 2.25 12.55
C PHE A 128 0.50 3.65 12.04
N GLU A 129 0.79 4.57 12.97
CA GLU A 129 1.18 5.94 12.67
C GLU A 129 2.49 6.01 11.88
N LEU A 130 3.54 5.34 12.38
CA LEU A 130 4.87 5.38 11.76
C LEU A 130 4.91 4.74 10.36
N ASN A 131 4.12 3.70 10.13
CA ASN A 131 4.25 2.87 8.92
C ASN A 131 3.15 3.11 7.89
N TRP A 132 2.01 3.70 8.26
CA TRP A 132 0.86 3.84 7.36
C TRP A 132 0.34 5.27 7.31
N LEU A 133 0.13 5.93 8.44
CA LEU A 133 -0.34 7.32 8.42
C LEU A 133 0.71 8.27 7.83
N SER A 134 1.99 7.99 8.05
CA SER A 134 3.12 8.76 7.49
C SER A 134 3.19 8.75 5.96
N CYS A 135 2.62 7.74 5.30
CA CYS A 135 2.64 7.59 3.85
C CYS A 135 1.25 7.61 3.20
N CYS A 136 0.19 7.84 3.98
CA CYS A 136 -1.14 8.07 3.45
C CYS A 136 -1.23 9.52 2.97
N GLU A 137 -1.52 9.69 1.69
CA GLU A 137 -2.08 10.95 1.19
C GLU A 137 -3.54 10.99 1.66
N MET A 138 -3.76 11.51 2.89
CA MET A 138 -5.10 11.83 3.40
C MET A 138 -5.53 13.18 2.87
#